data_AF-A0A830GT01-F1
#
_entry.id   AF-A0A830GT01-F1
#
_cell.length_a   1.000
_cell.length_b   1.000
_cell.length_c   1.000
_cell.angle_alpha   90.00
_cell.angle_beta   90.00
_cell.angle_gamma   90.00
#
_symmetry.space_group_name_H-M   'P 1'
#
loop_
_entity.id
_entity.type
_entity.pdbx_description
1 polymer ?
#
loop_
_entity_poly.entity_id
_entity_poly.type
_entity_poly.pdbx_seq_one_letter_code
_entity_poly.pdbx_strand_id
1 'polypeptide(L)'
;MRGVGQVKLLPGEVIKRLEGWGGSDVLNLPINKDLPLIWDHRHPLPFSVKMNHSVELMGRGRVDGGSLYMPDRGCYALVVRGDRSERTFLIRATAYEEDVINFVRINVENYEIEDSRTLREAIEKLKGDGVLTSDPSLVVKVFEDVRYGNKSLSREAYEEFLIALGKTFKEAKVIMCEGS
;
A
#
# COMPACT_ATOMS: atom_id res chain seq x y z
N MET A 1 -17.03 -22.77 15.64
CA MET A 1 -16.66 -21.40 15.24
C MET A 1 -15.39 -21.48 14.41
N ARG A 2 -15.47 -21.24 13.10
CA ARG A 2 -14.30 -21.10 12.23
C ARG A 2 -14.35 -19.68 11.67
N GLY A 3 -13.75 -18.74 12.39
CA GLY A 3 -13.47 -17.41 11.84
C GLY A 3 -12.35 -17.55 10.82
N VAL A 4 -12.57 -17.06 9.61
CA VAL A 4 -11.51 -16.88 8.63
C VAL A 4 -10.72 -15.65 9.07
N GLY A 5 -9.39 -15.78 9.05
CA GLY A 5 -8.49 -14.94 9.84
C GLY A 5 -8.44 -13.49 9.38
N GLN A 6 -8.59 -12.57 10.33
CA GLN A 6 -8.23 -11.15 10.20
C GLN A 6 -6.93 -11.01 9.40
N VAL A 7 -6.91 -10.10 8.41
CA VAL A 7 -5.67 -9.69 7.76
C VAL A 7 -4.64 -9.37 8.83
N LYS A 8 -3.58 -10.18 8.89
CA LYS A 8 -2.57 -10.11 9.94
C LYS A 8 -1.66 -8.92 9.68
N LEU A 9 -1.80 -7.88 10.49
CA LEU A 9 -0.93 -6.71 10.47
C LEU A 9 0.44 -7.03 11.07
N LEU A 10 1.49 -6.50 10.47
CA LEU A 10 2.83 -6.46 11.05
C LEU A 10 2.92 -5.37 12.12
N PRO A 11 3.91 -5.42 13.01
CA PRO A 11 4.12 -4.35 14.00
C PRO A 11 4.23 -2.96 13.33
N GLY A 12 3.48 -1.99 13.85
CA GLY A 12 3.43 -0.61 13.32
C GLY A 12 2.49 -0.41 12.12
N GLU A 13 1.89 -1.48 11.59
CA GLU A 13 0.87 -1.37 10.54
C GLU A 13 -0.52 -1.11 11.12
N VAL A 14 -1.32 -0.35 10.36
CA VAL A 14 -2.72 -0.03 10.65
C VAL A 14 -3.54 -0.05 9.38
N ILE A 15 -4.83 -0.34 9.50
CA ILE A 15 -5.78 -0.20 8.39
C ILE A 15 -6.33 1.23 8.41
N LYS A 16 -6.09 1.98 7.34
CA LYS A 16 -6.54 3.35 7.17
C LYS A 16 -7.25 3.51 5.83
N ARG A 17 -7.97 4.62 5.67
CA ARG A 17 -8.49 5.02 4.36
C ARG A 17 -7.31 5.20 3.40
N LEU A 18 -7.49 4.81 2.14
CA LEU A 18 -6.55 5.09 1.07
C LEU A 18 -6.41 6.60 0.92
N GLU A 19 -5.24 7.09 1.25
CA GLU A 19 -4.87 8.49 1.15
C GLU A 19 -3.45 8.63 0.61
N GLY A 20 -3.21 9.73 -0.09
CA GLY A 20 -1.92 10.08 -0.63
C GLY A 20 -0.97 10.57 0.47
N TRP A 21 0.32 10.34 0.27
CA TRP A 21 1.35 10.86 1.18
C TRP A 21 1.60 12.37 1.04
N GLY A 22 0.94 13.03 0.09
CA GLY A 22 0.95 14.49 -0.08
C GLY A 22 2.20 15.05 -0.77
N GLY A 23 3.26 14.26 -0.91
CA GLY A 23 4.52 14.69 -1.49
C GLY A 23 5.40 15.44 -0.50
N SER A 24 6.55 15.92 -0.98
CA SER A 24 7.47 16.74 -0.18
C SER A 24 8.27 17.70 -1.06
N ASP A 25 8.60 18.86 -0.50
CA ASP A 25 9.50 19.85 -1.08
C ASP A 25 10.99 19.55 -0.79
N VAL A 26 11.27 18.60 0.11
CA VAL A 26 12.63 18.21 0.53
C VAL A 26 13.01 16.80 0.13
N LEU A 27 12.03 15.93 -0.11
CA LEU A 27 12.22 14.53 -0.49
C LEU A 27 11.41 14.22 -1.74
N ASN A 28 12.06 13.62 -2.73
CA ASN A 28 11.41 13.11 -3.92
C ASN A 28 11.52 11.59 -3.96
N LEU A 29 10.39 10.93 -4.18
CA LEU A 29 10.25 9.48 -4.29
C LEU A 29 9.51 9.16 -5.60
N PRO A 30 9.79 8.02 -6.24
CA PRO A 30 9.04 7.52 -7.40
C PRO A 30 7.67 6.93 -6.99
N ILE A 31 6.96 7.63 -6.11
CA ILE A 31 5.64 7.25 -5.61
C ILE A 31 4.75 8.48 -5.80
N ASN A 32 3.68 8.34 -6.57
CA ASN A 32 2.73 9.43 -6.77
C ASN A 32 2.25 9.99 -5.41
N LYS A 33 2.27 11.31 -5.25
CA LYS A 33 1.85 12.01 -4.03
C LYS A 33 0.42 11.70 -3.59
N ASP A 34 -0.43 11.28 -4.53
CA ASP A 34 -1.82 10.94 -4.28
C ASP A 34 -2.01 9.46 -3.86
N LEU A 35 -0.90 8.70 -3.76
CA LEU A 35 -0.87 7.31 -3.32
C LEU A 35 -0.17 7.15 -1.97
N PRO A 36 -0.43 6.06 -1.22
CA PRO A 36 0.26 5.80 0.05
C PRO A 36 1.75 5.48 -0.14
N LEU A 37 2.58 5.77 0.87
CA LEU A 37 4.01 5.41 0.91
C LEU A 37 4.21 3.90 1.11
N ILE A 38 3.98 3.15 0.04
CA ILE A 38 4.15 1.70 -0.01
C ILE A 38 5.17 1.35 -1.09
N TRP A 39 6.14 0.51 -0.73
CA TRP A 39 7.18 0.05 -1.64
C TRP A 39 7.42 -1.46 -1.53
N ASP A 40 7.94 -2.05 -2.61
CA ASP A 40 8.30 -3.46 -2.61
C ASP A 40 9.62 -3.66 -1.88
N HIS A 41 9.60 -4.42 -0.79
CA HIS A 41 10.80 -4.70 0.02
C HIS A 41 11.91 -5.44 -0.77
N ARG A 42 11.55 -6.12 -1.87
CA ARG A 42 12.50 -6.83 -2.74
C ARG A 42 13.32 -5.91 -3.62
N HIS A 43 12.92 -4.64 -3.74
CA HIS A 43 13.54 -3.66 -4.62
C HIS A 43 14.00 -2.42 -3.84
N PRO A 44 15.20 -1.89 -4.09
CA PRO A 44 15.62 -0.62 -3.50
C PRO A 44 14.67 0.50 -3.91
N LEU A 45 14.26 1.36 -2.98
CA LEU A 45 13.46 2.55 -3.25
C LEU A 45 14.41 3.71 -3.58
N PRO A 46 14.53 4.14 -4.84
CA PRO A 46 15.36 5.28 -5.15
C PRO A 46 14.73 6.55 -4.58
N PHE A 47 15.57 7.50 -4.18
CA PHE A 47 15.12 8.79 -3.69
C PHE A 47 16.09 9.89 -4.12
N SER A 48 15.60 11.12 -4.12
CA SER A 48 16.47 12.30 -4.11
C SER A 48 16.04 13.26 -3.02
N VAL A 49 17.02 13.94 -2.42
CA VAL A 49 16.79 14.89 -1.34
C VAL A 49 17.33 16.26 -1.77
N LYS A 50 16.68 17.32 -1.29
CA LYS A 50 17.13 18.70 -1.52
C LYS A 50 18.55 18.89 -0.98
N MET A 51 19.34 19.75 -1.62
CA MET A 51 20.70 20.08 -1.19
C MET A 51 20.74 20.48 0.30
N ASN A 52 21.84 20.15 0.98
CA ASN A 52 22.07 20.37 2.42
C ASN A 52 21.10 19.62 3.35
N HIS A 53 20.39 18.62 2.85
CA HIS A 53 19.64 17.70 3.69
C HIS A 53 20.35 16.35 3.74
N SER A 54 20.28 15.73 4.91
CA SER A 54 20.72 14.36 5.15
C SER A 54 19.52 13.45 5.34
N VAL A 55 19.71 12.17 5.05
CA VAL A 55 18.66 11.16 5.13
C VAL A 55 19.15 10.00 5.98
N GLU A 56 18.35 9.62 6.96
CA GLU A 56 18.58 8.46 7.81
C GLU A 56 17.35 7.56 7.75
N LEU A 57 17.56 6.25 7.58
CA LEU A 57 16.50 5.26 7.66
C LEU A 57 16.60 4.55 9.00
N MET A 58 15.56 4.67 9.82
CA MET A 58 15.51 4.04 11.14
C MET A 58 15.21 2.55 11.02
N GLY A 59 15.83 1.73 11.88
CA GLY A 59 15.60 0.29 11.96
C GLY A 59 16.65 -0.53 11.20
N ARG A 60 16.25 -1.71 10.69
CA ARG A 60 17.15 -2.66 10.01
C ARG A 60 17.43 -2.31 8.54
N GLY A 61 16.88 -1.22 8.03
CA GLY A 61 17.12 -0.74 6.68
C GLY A 61 18.44 0.02 6.57
N ARG A 62 18.85 0.37 5.35
CA ARG A 62 20.00 1.25 5.11
C ARG A 62 19.77 2.21 3.96
N VAL A 63 20.52 3.30 3.97
CA VAL A 63 20.60 4.27 2.87
C VAL A 63 21.93 4.06 2.15
N ASP A 64 21.89 3.82 0.85
CA ASP A 64 23.10 3.63 0.04
C ASP A 64 22.88 4.09 -1.41
N GLY A 65 23.83 4.85 -1.97
CA GLY A 65 23.81 5.27 -3.37
C GLY A 65 22.53 5.97 -3.85
N GLY A 66 21.87 6.77 -3.00
CA GLY A 66 20.59 7.41 -3.35
C GLY A 66 19.39 6.45 -3.38
N SER A 67 19.50 5.31 -2.71
CA SER A 67 18.43 4.33 -2.56
C SER A 67 18.24 3.91 -1.10
N LEU A 68 17.00 3.59 -0.75
CA LEU A 68 16.60 3.01 0.53
C LEU A 68 16.47 1.51 0.36
N TYR A 69 17.16 0.75 1.20
CA TYR A 69 17.09 -0.71 1.24
C TYR A 69 16.30 -1.10 2.48
N MET A 70 15.14 -1.71 2.27
CA MET A 70 14.22 -2.18 3.31
C MET A 70 14.10 -3.71 3.17
N PRO A 71 15.06 -4.49 3.70
CA PRO A 71 15.20 -5.91 3.35
C PRO A 71 14.07 -6.79 3.89
N ASP A 72 13.41 -6.37 4.96
CA ASP A 72 12.30 -7.06 5.57
C ASP A 72 10.99 -6.31 5.30
N ARG A 73 9.87 -7.04 5.23
CA ARG A 73 8.54 -6.42 5.26
C ARG A 73 8.31 -5.70 6.59
N GLY A 74 7.57 -4.60 6.56
CA GLY A 74 7.16 -3.85 7.73
C GLY A 74 7.28 -2.34 7.55
N CYS A 75 7.27 -1.62 8.68
CA CYS A 75 7.30 -0.18 8.71
C CYS A 75 8.70 0.37 8.95
N TYR A 76 9.08 1.37 8.15
CA TYR A 76 10.35 2.07 8.24
C TYR A 76 10.11 3.57 8.37
N ALA A 77 10.90 4.23 9.21
CA ALA A 77 10.86 5.68 9.35
C ALA A 77 12.08 6.29 8.64
N LEU A 78 11.81 7.08 7.60
CA LEU A 78 12.81 7.86 6.90
C LEU A 78 12.84 9.27 7.49
N VAL A 79 13.93 9.61 8.15
CA VAL A 79 14.15 10.93 8.75
C VAL A 79 14.99 11.77 7.79
N VAL A 80 14.44 12.90 7.37
CA VAL A 80 15.11 13.88 6.53
C VAL A 80 15.44 15.10 7.38
N ARG A 81 16.73 15.41 7.54
CA ARG A 81 17.22 16.52 8.36
C ARG A 81 17.93 17.57 7.52
N GLY A 82 17.52 18.82 7.67
CA GLY A 82 18.26 20.01 7.22
C GLY A 82 18.60 20.91 8.41
N ASP A 83 19.24 22.05 8.15
CA ASP A 83 19.79 22.95 9.18
C ASP A 83 18.79 23.39 10.26
N ARG A 84 17.49 23.48 9.91
CA ARG A 84 16.42 23.95 10.83
C ARG A 84 15.13 23.12 10.73
N SER A 85 15.16 21.97 10.08
CA SER A 85 13.96 21.16 9.87
C SER A 85 14.28 19.68 9.92
N GLU A 86 13.43 18.95 10.63
CA GLU A 86 13.38 17.49 10.61
C GLU A 86 11.98 17.08 10.14
N ARG A 87 11.92 16.13 9.21
CA ARG A 87 10.66 15.51 8.78
C ARG A 87 10.82 14.00 8.75
N THR A 88 9.79 13.31 9.21
CA THR A 88 9.75 11.84 9.23
C THR A 88 8.69 11.36 8.26
N PHE A 89 9.07 10.46 7.37
CA PHE A 89 8.19 9.79 6.42
C PHE A 89 8.11 8.31 6.79
N LEU A 90 6.90 7.79 6.98
CA LEU A 90 6.68 6.38 7.30
C LEU A 90 6.40 5.61 6.02
N ILE A 91 7.29 4.67 5.70
CA ILE A 91 7.24 3.87 4.48
C ILE A 91 6.93 2.44 4.86
N ARG A 92 5.92 1.86 4.21
CA ARG A 92 5.58 0.45 4.36
C ARG A 92 6.28 -0.36 3.27
N ALA A 93 7.16 -1.27 3.67
CA ALA A 93 7.79 -2.23 2.79
C ALA A 93 6.98 -3.54 2.78
N THR A 94 6.57 -4.00 1.60
CA THR A 94 5.69 -5.18 1.44
C THR A 94 6.02 -5.94 0.16
N ALA A 95 5.31 -7.02 -0.15
CA ALA A 95 5.24 -7.56 -1.51
C ALA A 95 3.93 -7.07 -2.14
N TYR A 96 3.97 -6.50 -3.34
CA TYR A 96 2.79 -5.93 -3.98
C TYR A 96 1.66 -6.95 -4.18
N GLU A 97 2.01 -8.20 -4.43
CA GLU A 97 1.05 -9.29 -4.59
C GLU A 97 0.25 -9.55 -3.31
N GLU A 98 0.93 -9.54 -2.15
CA GLU A 98 0.28 -9.74 -0.87
C GLU A 98 -0.67 -8.58 -0.55
N ASP A 99 -0.26 -7.35 -0.88
CA ASP A 99 -1.08 -6.17 -0.72
C ASP A 99 -2.34 -6.19 -1.57
N VAL A 100 -2.24 -6.58 -2.84
CA VAL A 100 -3.42 -6.74 -3.70
C VAL A 100 -4.44 -7.67 -3.05
N ILE A 101 -3.99 -8.83 -2.58
CA ILE A 101 -4.87 -9.81 -1.93
C ILE A 101 -5.49 -9.23 -0.65
N ASN A 102 -4.67 -8.65 0.21
CA ASN A 102 -5.10 -8.12 1.50
C ASN A 102 -6.05 -6.92 1.33
N PHE A 103 -5.75 -6.01 0.41
CA PHE A 103 -6.55 -4.79 0.21
C PHE A 103 -7.90 -5.12 -0.39
N VAL A 104 -7.98 -6.05 -1.36
CA VAL A 104 -9.27 -6.51 -1.86
C VAL A 104 -10.09 -7.17 -0.75
N ARG A 105 -9.48 -8.02 0.08
CA ARG A 105 -10.15 -8.64 1.23
C ARG A 105 -10.71 -7.60 2.21
N ILE A 106 -9.87 -6.67 2.68
CA ILE A 106 -10.30 -5.60 3.59
C ILE A 106 -11.51 -4.84 3.03
N ASN A 107 -11.50 -4.53 1.74
CA ASN A 107 -12.55 -3.72 1.11
C ASN A 107 -13.83 -4.50 0.81
N VAL A 108 -13.77 -5.83 0.66
CA VAL A 108 -14.94 -6.70 0.54
C VAL A 108 -15.53 -7.04 1.91
N GLU A 109 -14.67 -7.38 2.88
CA GLU A 109 -15.05 -7.77 4.25
C GLU A 109 -15.67 -6.62 5.04
N ASN A 110 -15.34 -5.36 4.72
CA ASN A 110 -16.01 -4.17 5.28
C ASN A 110 -17.54 -4.21 5.13
N TYR A 111 -18.08 -5.08 4.27
CA TYR A 111 -19.51 -5.21 3.99
C TYR A 111 -20.09 -6.59 4.38
N GLU A 112 -19.42 -7.31 5.31
CA GLU A 112 -19.90 -8.57 5.90
C GLU A 112 -20.27 -9.64 4.86
N ILE A 113 -19.57 -9.65 3.72
CA ILE A 113 -19.80 -10.64 2.67
C ILE A 113 -19.22 -11.98 3.11
N GLU A 114 -20.07 -13.01 3.14
CA GLU A 114 -19.71 -14.38 3.54
C GLU A 114 -18.53 -14.95 2.75
N ASP A 115 -17.61 -15.59 3.46
CA ASP A 115 -16.35 -16.20 2.97
C ASP A 115 -16.48 -17.26 1.88
N SER A 116 -17.67 -17.82 1.68
CA SER A 116 -17.88 -18.88 0.68
C SER A 116 -17.98 -18.33 -0.74
N ARG A 117 -18.04 -17.00 -0.92
CA ARG A 117 -18.16 -16.37 -2.23
C ARG A 117 -16.80 -16.17 -2.89
N THR A 118 -16.76 -16.41 -4.19
CA THR A 118 -15.68 -15.94 -5.05
C THR A 118 -15.66 -14.40 -5.07
N LEU A 119 -14.50 -13.80 -5.41
CA LEU A 119 -14.41 -12.34 -5.52
C LEU A 119 -15.47 -11.77 -6.47
N ARG A 120 -15.75 -12.46 -7.59
CA ARG A 120 -16.76 -12.02 -8.56
C ARG A 120 -18.16 -11.97 -7.95
N GLU A 121 -18.55 -13.00 -7.19
CA GLU A 121 -19.85 -13.03 -6.49
C GLU A 121 -19.95 -11.97 -5.39
N ALA A 122 -18.84 -11.67 -4.72
CA ALA A 122 -18.79 -10.57 -3.75
C ALA A 122 -18.97 -9.21 -4.43
N ILE A 123 -18.24 -8.97 -5.53
CA ILE A 123 -18.31 -7.73 -6.31
C ILE A 123 -19.70 -7.52 -6.93
N GLU A 124 -20.33 -8.56 -7.48
CA GLU A 124 -21.71 -8.45 -8.00
C GLU A 124 -22.71 -8.10 -6.89
N LYS A 125 -22.55 -8.67 -5.68
CA LYS A 125 -23.36 -8.26 -4.53
C LYS A 125 -23.13 -6.79 -4.17
N LEU A 126 -21.88 -6.35 -4.02
CA LEU A 126 -21.56 -4.94 -3.69
C LEU A 126 -22.09 -3.96 -4.75
N LYS A 127 -22.06 -4.37 -6.02
CA LYS A 127 -22.64 -3.61 -7.12
C LYS A 127 -24.17 -3.49 -6.97
N GLY A 128 -24.85 -4.60 -6.67
CA GLY A 128 -26.28 -4.62 -6.38
C GLY A 128 -26.68 -3.77 -5.18
N ASP A 129 -25.83 -3.75 -4.15
CA ASP A 129 -26.03 -2.98 -2.91
C ASP A 129 -25.66 -1.49 -3.08
N GLY A 130 -25.21 -1.06 -4.27
CA GLY A 130 -24.86 0.34 -4.56
C GLY A 130 -23.60 0.85 -3.85
N VAL A 131 -22.76 -0.06 -3.38
CA VAL A 131 -21.52 0.25 -2.64
C VAL A 131 -20.40 0.70 -3.57
N LEU A 132 -20.31 0.09 -4.76
CA LEU A 132 -19.25 0.37 -5.72
C LEU A 132 -19.53 1.67 -6.48
N THR A 133 -18.52 2.53 -6.56
CA THR A 133 -18.63 3.86 -7.20
C THR A 133 -18.14 3.88 -8.65
N SER A 134 -17.44 2.84 -9.10
CA SER A 134 -16.95 2.72 -10.48
C SER A 134 -16.75 1.25 -10.88
N ASP A 135 -16.29 1.03 -12.11
CA ASP A 135 -16.04 -0.30 -12.66
C ASP A 135 -14.95 -1.06 -11.86
N PRO A 136 -15.27 -2.22 -11.25
CA PRO A 136 -14.33 -3.02 -10.48
C PRO A 136 -13.43 -3.91 -11.35
N SER A 137 -13.58 -3.92 -12.69
CA SER A 137 -12.94 -4.88 -13.58
C SER A 137 -11.41 -4.95 -13.43
N LEU A 138 -10.73 -3.81 -13.28
CA LEU A 138 -9.28 -3.79 -13.09
C LEU A 138 -8.87 -4.36 -11.73
N VAL A 139 -9.60 -4.04 -10.67
CA VAL A 139 -9.37 -4.57 -9.30
C VAL A 139 -9.53 -6.09 -9.31
N VAL A 140 -10.61 -6.61 -9.91
CA VAL A 140 -10.87 -8.05 -10.03
C VAL A 140 -9.78 -8.73 -10.85
N LYS A 141 -9.43 -8.17 -12.01
CA LYS A 141 -8.41 -8.74 -12.90
C LYS A 141 -7.06 -8.86 -12.19
N VAL A 142 -6.58 -7.78 -11.57
CA VAL A 142 -5.27 -7.77 -10.89
C VAL A 142 -5.28 -8.74 -9.72
N PHE A 143 -6.37 -8.80 -8.94
CA PHE A 143 -6.50 -9.79 -7.88
C PHE A 143 -6.42 -11.22 -8.40
N GLU A 144 -7.14 -11.57 -9.46
CA GLU A 144 -7.14 -12.92 -10.02
C GLU A 144 -5.78 -13.30 -10.62
N ASP A 145 -5.16 -12.35 -11.33
CA ASP A 145 -3.82 -12.50 -11.90
C ASP A 145 -2.78 -12.83 -10.83
N VAL A 146 -2.86 -12.17 -9.67
CA VAL A 146 -1.97 -12.43 -8.53
C VAL A 146 -2.36 -13.71 -7.80
N ARG A 147 -3.62 -13.82 -7.37
CA ARG A 147 -4.09 -14.85 -6.43
C ARG A 147 -4.16 -16.25 -7.05
N TYR A 148 -4.53 -16.33 -8.33
CA TYR A 148 -4.72 -17.58 -9.05
C TYR A 148 -3.67 -17.76 -10.16
N GLY A 149 -3.27 -16.66 -10.79
CA GLY A 149 -2.25 -16.66 -11.84
C GLY A 149 -0.81 -16.68 -11.33
N ASN A 150 -0.56 -16.42 -10.03
CA ASN A 150 0.78 -16.26 -9.45
C ASN A 150 1.66 -15.26 -10.21
N LYS A 151 1.06 -14.22 -10.79
CA LYS A 151 1.80 -13.17 -11.50
C LYS A 151 2.43 -12.19 -10.53
N SER A 152 3.68 -11.81 -10.81
CA SER A 152 4.32 -10.68 -10.13
C SER A 152 3.81 -9.34 -10.66
N LEU A 153 3.84 -8.31 -9.84
CA LEU A 153 3.43 -6.95 -10.19
C LEU A 153 4.63 -6.00 -10.31
N SER A 154 4.66 -5.21 -11.39
CA SER A 154 5.56 -4.06 -11.48
C SER A 154 5.05 -2.92 -10.61
N ARG A 155 5.89 -1.89 -10.41
CA ARG A 155 5.49 -0.69 -9.67
C ARG A 155 4.30 0.00 -10.32
N GLU A 156 4.34 0.16 -11.64
CA GLU A 156 3.32 0.86 -12.43
C GLU A 156 1.97 0.14 -12.32
N ALA A 157 1.97 -1.18 -12.50
CA ALA A 157 0.76 -1.99 -12.38
C ALA A 157 0.17 -1.95 -10.95
N TYR A 158 1.02 -1.90 -9.92
CA TYR A 158 0.58 -1.75 -8.53
C TYR A 158 -0.04 -0.36 -8.27
N GLU A 159 0.52 0.73 -8.83
CA GLU A 159 -0.08 2.06 -8.73
C GLU A 159 -1.43 2.13 -9.45
N GLU A 160 -1.55 1.57 -10.65
CA GLU A 160 -2.81 1.48 -11.38
C GLU A 160 -3.88 0.74 -10.56
N PHE A 161 -3.49 -0.34 -9.88
CA PHE A 161 -4.36 -1.07 -8.96
C PHE A 161 -4.82 -0.19 -7.79
N LEU A 162 -3.93 0.54 -7.12
CA LEU A 162 -4.30 1.41 -6.00
C LEU A 162 -5.26 2.52 -6.43
N ILE A 163 -5.01 3.14 -7.60
CA ILE A 163 -5.90 4.15 -8.19
C ILE A 163 -7.27 3.53 -8.47
N ALA A 164 -7.32 2.34 -9.06
CA ALA A 164 -8.57 1.64 -9.33
C ALA A 164 -9.32 1.31 -8.04
N LEU A 165 -8.63 0.79 -7.03
CA LEU A 165 -9.19 0.48 -5.71
C LEU A 165 -9.86 1.71 -5.09
N GLY A 166 -9.16 2.86 -5.08
CA GLY A 166 -9.68 4.12 -4.57
C GLY A 166 -10.89 4.67 -5.34
N LYS A 167 -11.01 4.35 -6.64
CA LYS A 167 -12.17 4.71 -7.46
C LYS A 167 -13.34 3.74 -7.28
N THR A 168 -13.06 2.47 -7.05
CA THR A 168 -14.07 1.41 -6.96
C THR A 168 -14.80 1.44 -5.62
N PHE A 169 -14.08 1.68 -4.52
CA PHE A 169 -14.65 1.72 -3.17
C PHE A 169 -14.64 3.14 -2.61
N LYS A 170 -15.82 3.68 -2.25
CA LYS A 170 -16.00 5.05 -1.72
C LYS A 170 -15.09 5.38 -0.54
N GLU A 171 -14.89 4.39 0.34
CA GLU A 171 -14.01 4.47 1.50
C GLU A 171 -12.96 3.35 1.43
N ALA A 172 -12.29 3.25 0.27
CA ALA A 172 -11.22 2.28 0.08
C ALA A 172 -10.24 2.32 1.27
N LYS A 173 -9.95 1.15 1.84
CA LYS A 173 -9.00 0.99 2.94
C LYS A 173 -7.76 0.25 2.48
N VAL A 174 -6.62 0.60 3.05
CA VAL A 174 -5.30 0.00 2.79
C VAL A 174 -4.54 -0.15 4.11
N ILE A 175 -3.49 -0.96 4.09
CA ILE A 175 -2.58 -1.09 5.23
C ILE A 175 -1.46 -0.07 5.06
N MET A 176 -1.27 0.76 6.08
CA MET A 176 -0.23 1.80 6.13
C MET A 176 0.55 1.71 7.44
N CYS A 177 1.64 2.47 7.53
CA CYS A 177 2.36 2.63 8.79
C CYS A 177 1.76 3.75 9.63
N GLU A 178 1.73 3.56 10.94
CA GLU A 178 1.41 4.61 11.91
C GLU A 178 2.64 4.88 12.79
N GLY A 179 2.85 6.16 13.11
CA GLY A 179 3.87 6.55 14.07
C GLY A 179 3.40 6.16 15.46
N SER A 180 4.25 5.47 16.21
CA SER A 180 4.09 5.27 17.65
C SER A 180 4.37 6.56 18.43
#